data_AF-A0A818HAF9-F1
#
_entry.id   AF-A0A818HAF9-F1
#
_cell.length_a   1.000
_cell.length_b   1.000
_cell.length_c   1.000
_cell.angle_alpha   90.00
_cell.angle_beta   90.00
_cell.angle_gamma   90.00
#
_symmetry.space_group_name_H-M   'P 1'
#
loop_
_entity.id
_entity.type
_entity.pdbx_description
1 polymer ?
#
loop_
_entity_poly.entity_id
_entity_poly.type
_entity_poly.pdbx_seq_one_letter_code
_entity_poly.pdbx_strand_id
1 'polypeptide(L)'
;MSQIEATASRIPYMVEIGNHECDHVTGGDKDPSEEQGDGGFQPICFDIGPVHLVYYSTEHNFHRLSPQYVWLEQDLPSVDRIRTLWLIVASHRPMYSSLVGIDLSKVMLQLYIEALLYNYHVDLNLFAHIHSYERTCPTYQYTCIDDGITQY
;
A
#
# COMPACT_ATOMS: atom_id res chain seq x y z
N MET A 1 21.68 -0.38 -10.56
CA MET A 1 21.74 0.67 -9.52
C MET A 1 22.18 2.05 -10.06
N SER A 2 23.00 2.15 -11.12
CA SER A 2 23.52 3.45 -11.60
C SER A 2 22.47 4.45 -12.11
N GLN A 3 21.33 4.00 -12.63
CA GLN A 3 20.32 4.89 -13.21
C GLN A 3 19.68 5.83 -12.18
N ILE A 4 19.47 5.37 -10.94
CA ILE A 4 18.86 6.16 -9.87
C ILE A 4 19.89 6.79 -8.92
N GLU A 5 21.19 6.50 -9.09
CA GLU A 5 22.26 6.89 -8.17
C GLU A 5 22.30 8.39 -7.91
N ALA A 6 22.17 9.22 -8.96
CA ALA A 6 22.19 10.67 -8.84
C ALA A 6 21.10 11.22 -7.90
N THR A 7 19.99 10.50 -7.77
CA THR A 7 18.86 10.83 -6.89
C THR A 7 19.02 10.17 -5.54
N ALA A 8 19.14 8.83 -5.51
CA ALA A 8 19.17 8.03 -4.28
C ALA A 8 20.40 8.30 -3.40
N SER A 9 21.50 8.85 -3.95
CA SER A 9 22.67 9.29 -3.18
C SER A 9 22.46 10.61 -2.43
N ARG A 10 21.38 11.35 -2.74
CA ARG A 10 21.12 12.71 -2.22
C ARG A 10 19.85 12.82 -1.41
N ILE A 11 18.84 12.03 -1.76
CA ILE A 11 17.57 11.97 -1.04
C ILE A 11 17.23 10.50 -0.73
N PRO A 12 16.64 10.21 0.45
CA PRO A 12 16.13 8.88 0.74
C PRO A 12 15.20 8.40 -0.37
N TYR A 13 15.48 7.22 -0.89
CA TYR A 13 14.72 6.60 -1.99
C TYR A 13 14.04 5.35 -1.44
N MET A 14 12.78 5.52 -1.04
CA MET A 14 11.98 4.45 -0.46
C MET A 14 11.35 3.62 -1.56
N VAL A 15 11.36 2.29 -1.38
CA VAL A 15 10.86 1.32 -2.35
C VAL A 15 9.92 0.35 -1.67
N GLU A 16 9.02 -0.19 -2.48
CA GLU A 16 8.11 -1.28 -2.14
C GLU A 16 8.27 -2.40 -3.17
N ILE A 17 7.75 -3.57 -2.86
CA ILE A 17 7.78 -4.75 -3.72
C ILE A 17 6.56 -4.76 -4.63
N GLY A 18 6.79 -4.97 -5.92
CA GLY A 18 5.75 -5.31 -6.86
C GLY A 18 5.88 -6.74 -7.38
N ASN A 19 4.93 -7.11 -8.24
CA ASN A 19 4.85 -8.44 -8.84
C ASN A 19 6.08 -8.87 -9.66
N HIS A 20 6.96 -7.92 -10.03
CA HIS A 20 8.20 -8.22 -10.75
C HIS A 20 9.36 -8.57 -9.82
N GLU A 21 9.21 -8.30 -8.52
CA GLU A 21 10.12 -8.63 -7.44
C GLU A 21 9.66 -9.92 -6.73
N CYS A 22 8.36 -10.00 -6.39
CA CYS A 22 7.70 -11.19 -5.84
C CYS A 22 6.27 -11.27 -6.38
N ASP A 23 5.83 -12.40 -6.94
CA ASP A 23 4.44 -12.56 -7.40
C ASP A 23 3.63 -13.35 -6.38
N HIS A 24 2.49 -12.83 -5.91
CA HIS A 24 1.69 -13.51 -4.86
C HIS A 24 1.18 -14.91 -5.23
N VAL A 25 1.22 -15.31 -6.50
CA VAL A 25 0.81 -16.66 -6.93
C VAL A 25 2.01 -17.59 -7.03
N THR A 26 3.14 -17.08 -7.54
CA THR A 26 4.29 -17.91 -7.92
C THR A 26 5.54 -17.70 -7.06
N GLY A 27 5.51 -16.72 -6.16
CA GLY A 27 6.65 -16.25 -5.37
C GLY A 27 7.62 -15.39 -6.20
N GLY A 28 8.81 -15.15 -5.67
CA GLY A 28 9.88 -14.53 -6.45
C GLY A 28 11.25 -14.63 -5.77
N ASP A 29 12.29 -14.71 -6.61
CA ASP A 29 13.70 -14.79 -6.16
C ASP A 29 14.35 -13.39 -6.02
N LYS A 30 13.58 -12.31 -6.26
CA LYS A 30 14.07 -10.92 -6.26
C LYS A 30 13.51 -10.11 -5.09
N ASP A 31 12.82 -10.75 -4.16
CA ASP A 31 12.42 -10.12 -2.91
C ASP A 31 13.70 -9.75 -2.11
N PRO A 32 13.98 -8.46 -1.87
CA PRO A 32 15.15 -8.01 -1.11
C PRO A 32 15.10 -8.35 0.38
N SER A 33 13.98 -8.86 0.90
CA SER A 33 13.88 -9.33 2.29
C SER A 33 14.55 -10.67 2.53
N GLU A 34 14.92 -11.41 1.48
CA GLU A 34 15.53 -12.75 1.53
C GLU A 34 14.71 -13.83 2.25
N GLU A 35 13.48 -13.51 2.68
CA GLU A 35 12.57 -14.40 3.40
C GLU A 35 11.61 -15.11 2.42
N GLN A 36 11.45 -16.44 2.56
CA GLN A 36 10.57 -17.24 1.70
C GLN A 36 9.16 -17.37 2.32
N GLY A 37 8.13 -17.36 1.46
CA GLY A 37 6.74 -17.61 1.86
C GLY A 37 6.06 -16.39 2.51
N ASP A 38 5.12 -16.63 3.42
CA ASP A 38 4.30 -15.58 4.07
C ASP A 38 5.10 -14.65 5.02
N GLY A 39 6.39 -14.90 5.22
CA GLY A 39 7.28 -14.13 6.10
C GLY A 39 8.06 -13.00 5.43
N GLY A 40 7.89 -12.81 4.11
CA GLY A 40 8.62 -11.86 3.24
C GLY A 40 8.56 -10.38 3.62
N PHE A 41 8.60 -9.49 2.62
CA PHE A 41 8.66 -8.03 2.86
C PHE A 41 7.70 -7.54 3.95
N GLN A 42 8.29 -6.96 4.99
CA GLN A 42 7.57 -6.44 6.14
C GLN A 42 7.03 -5.05 5.82
N PRO A 43 5.79 -4.72 6.23
CA PRO A 43 5.28 -3.37 6.15
C PRO A 43 6.23 -2.39 6.85
N ILE A 44 6.36 -1.19 6.28
CA ILE A 44 7.20 -0.13 6.84
C ILE A 44 6.38 1.16 6.94
N CYS A 45 6.60 1.90 8.03
CA CYS A 45 6.09 3.25 8.20
C CYS A 45 7.23 4.21 8.52
N PHE A 46 7.04 5.48 8.18
CA PHE A 46 7.89 6.56 8.67
C PHE A 46 7.20 7.91 8.54
N ASP A 47 7.67 8.87 9.32
CA ASP A 47 7.19 10.24 9.28
C ASP A 47 8.13 11.13 8.48
N ILE A 48 7.57 11.93 7.57
CA ILE A 48 8.28 13.04 6.91
C ILE A 48 7.50 14.32 7.12
N GLY A 49 7.97 15.15 8.06
CA GLY A 49 7.27 16.37 8.44
C GLY A 49 5.85 16.06 8.94
N PRO A 50 4.79 16.61 8.33
CA PRO A 50 3.41 16.40 8.74
C PRO A 50 2.76 15.14 8.12
N VAL A 51 3.54 14.26 7.48
CA VAL A 51 3.03 13.07 6.79
C VAL A 51 3.50 11.82 7.50
N HIS A 52 2.56 10.94 7.86
CA HIS A 52 2.83 9.55 8.20
C HIS A 52 2.58 8.70 6.95
N LEU A 53 3.63 8.03 6.46
CA LEU A 53 3.58 7.25 5.24
C LEU A 53 3.73 5.77 5.56
N VAL A 54 2.81 4.95 5.06
CA VAL A 54 2.74 3.51 5.29
C VAL A 54 2.88 2.77 3.96
N TYR A 55 3.78 1.80 3.91
CA TYR A 55 3.91 0.87 2.79
C TYR A 55 3.58 -0.53 3.26
N TYR A 56 2.75 -1.24 2.49
CA TYR A 56 2.42 -2.64 2.73
C TYR A 56 2.43 -3.38 1.39
N SER A 57 2.82 -4.65 1.41
CA SER A 57 3.00 -5.45 0.20
C SER A 57 1.72 -6.15 -0.23
N THR A 58 1.29 -5.89 -1.47
CA THR A 58 0.23 -6.64 -2.15
C THR A 58 0.66 -7.99 -2.69
N GLU A 59 1.96 -8.30 -2.63
CA GLU A 59 2.52 -9.57 -3.10
C GLU A 59 2.67 -10.62 -1.99
N HIS A 60 2.40 -10.20 -0.74
CA HIS A 60 2.45 -11.03 0.45
C HIS A 60 1.08 -11.10 1.10
N ASN A 61 0.86 -12.08 1.96
CA ASN A 61 -0.44 -12.28 2.61
C ASN A 61 -0.86 -11.04 3.41
N PHE A 62 -1.94 -10.37 2.97
CA PHE A 62 -2.55 -9.21 3.62
C PHE A 62 -3.97 -9.50 4.13
N HIS A 63 -4.38 -10.78 4.16
CA HIS A 63 -5.70 -11.16 4.64
C HIS A 63 -5.85 -10.87 6.13
N ARG A 64 -7.09 -10.82 6.61
CA ARG A 64 -7.38 -10.68 8.05
C ARG A 64 -6.57 -11.70 8.86
N LEU A 65 -6.00 -11.24 9.98
CA LEU A 65 -5.15 -12.02 10.89
C LEU A 65 -3.77 -12.41 10.33
N SER A 66 -3.42 -12.05 9.09
CA SER A 66 -2.04 -12.15 8.61
C SER A 66 -1.12 -11.23 9.43
N PRO A 67 0.18 -11.55 9.55
CA PRO A 67 1.13 -10.68 10.26
C PRO A 67 1.09 -9.23 9.76
N GLN A 68 1.05 -9.03 8.44
CA GLN A 68 0.94 -7.72 7.81
C GLN A 68 -0.37 -7.00 8.16
N TYR A 69 -1.51 -7.69 8.13
CA TYR A 69 -2.79 -7.08 8.52
C TYR A 69 -2.81 -6.69 10.00
N VAL A 70 -2.29 -7.55 10.88
CA VAL A 70 -2.19 -7.25 12.32
C VAL A 70 -1.25 -6.07 12.57
N TRP A 71 -0.16 -5.97 11.80
CA TRP A 71 0.74 -4.82 11.87
C TRP A 71 0.02 -3.52 11.47
N LEU A 72 -0.75 -3.54 10.37
CA LEU A 72 -1.55 -2.37 9.95
C LEU A 72 -2.60 -1.98 11.00
N GLU A 73 -3.23 -2.97 11.64
CA GLU A 73 -4.17 -2.75 12.76
C GLU A 73 -3.51 -2.15 14.01
N GLN A 74 -2.18 -2.21 14.12
CA GLN A 74 -1.44 -1.59 15.21
C GLN A 74 -0.92 -0.20 14.83
N ASP A 75 -0.41 -0.06 13.60
CA ASP A 75 0.23 1.16 13.11
C ASP A 75 -0.77 2.28 12.86
N LEU A 76 -1.82 2.03 12.07
CA LEU A 76 -2.80 3.05 11.67
C LEU A 76 -3.49 3.77 12.86
N PRO A 77 -3.97 3.09 13.93
CA PRO A 77 -4.51 3.77 15.10
C PRO A 77 -3.46 4.50 15.95
N SER A 78 -2.17 4.18 15.79
CA SER A 78 -1.09 4.79 16.59
C SER A 78 -0.68 6.18 16.10
N VAL A 79 -1.16 6.59 14.91
CA VAL A 79 -0.79 7.84 14.25
C VAL A 79 -1.32 9.05 15.04
N ASP A 80 -0.40 9.89 15.51
CA ASP A 80 -0.73 11.19 16.11
C ASP A 80 -1.08 12.21 15.03
N ARG A 81 -2.37 12.31 14.70
CA ARG A 81 -2.89 13.20 13.65
C ARG A 81 -2.70 14.69 13.93
N ILE A 82 -2.31 15.10 15.14
CA ILE A 82 -1.94 16.50 15.41
C ILE A 82 -0.53 16.79 14.88
N ARG A 83 0.37 15.81 15.01
CA ARG A 83 1.76 15.93 14.55
C ARG A 83 1.92 15.55 13.08
N THR A 84 1.29 14.46 12.66
CA THR A 84 1.28 13.95 11.30
C THR A 84 -0.14 14.00 10.75
N LEU A 85 -0.51 15.20 10.30
CA LEU A 85 -1.85 15.51 9.77
C LEU A 85 -2.27 14.57 8.65
N TRP A 86 -1.34 14.27 7.74
CA TRP A 86 -1.60 13.44 6.58
C TRP A 86 -1.21 11.99 6.85
N LEU A 87 -2.17 11.09 6.70
CA LEU A 87 -1.96 9.65 6.70
C LEU A 87 -2.09 9.14 5.26
N ILE A 88 -0.95 8.73 4.70
CA ILE A 88 -0.86 8.23 3.33
C ILE A 88 -0.45 6.77 3.37
N VAL A 89 -1.18 5.93 2.63
CA VAL A 89 -0.87 4.53 2.46
C VAL A 89 -0.48 4.29 1.00
N ALA A 90 0.48 3.41 0.77
CA ALA A 90 0.92 3.02 -0.57
C ALA A 90 1.07 1.50 -0.68
N SER A 91 0.64 0.95 -1.81
CA SER A 91 0.93 -0.43 -2.18
C SER A 91 1.03 -0.64 -3.70
N HIS A 92 1.56 -1.76 -4.19
CA HIS A 92 1.75 -1.96 -5.63
C HIS A 92 0.44 -2.22 -6.40
N ARG A 93 -0.33 -3.26 -6.04
CA ARG A 93 -1.57 -3.60 -6.77
C ARG A 93 -2.75 -2.72 -6.35
N PRO A 94 -3.53 -2.19 -7.30
CA PRO A 94 -4.57 -1.23 -6.99
C PRO A 94 -5.81 -1.87 -6.39
N MET A 95 -6.41 -1.23 -5.39
CA MET A 95 -7.75 -1.58 -4.90
C MET A 95 -8.85 -1.15 -5.87
N TYR A 96 -8.64 -0.06 -6.61
CA TYR A 96 -9.58 0.50 -7.57
C TYR A 96 -8.89 0.77 -8.90
N SER A 97 -9.51 0.38 -10.01
CA SER A 97 -9.03 0.71 -11.36
C SER A 97 -10.15 0.54 -12.39
N SER A 98 -10.17 1.40 -13.41
CA SER A 98 -11.09 1.34 -14.54
C SER A 98 -10.75 0.25 -15.57
N LEU A 99 -9.55 -0.35 -15.47
CA LEU A 99 -9.13 -1.41 -16.37
C LEU A 99 -9.96 -2.68 -16.15
N VAL A 100 -10.61 -3.13 -17.22
CA VAL A 100 -11.46 -4.34 -17.23
C VAL A 100 -10.59 -5.59 -17.26
N GLY A 101 -10.68 -6.40 -16.20
CA GLY A 101 -10.01 -7.68 -16.05
C GLY A 101 -10.29 -8.28 -14.68
N ILE A 102 -10.24 -9.61 -14.56
CA ILE A 102 -10.34 -10.28 -13.27
C ILE A 102 -8.96 -10.23 -12.62
N ASP A 103 -8.84 -9.38 -11.60
CA ASP A 103 -7.70 -9.38 -10.70
C ASP A 103 -8.25 -9.61 -9.29
N LEU A 104 -8.03 -10.83 -8.78
CA LEU A 104 -8.53 -11.24 -7.47
C LEU A 104 -7.91 -10.41 -6.34
N SER A 105 -6.71 -9.84 -6.54
CA SER A 105 -6.10 -8.98 -5.53
C SER A 105 -6.96 -7.75 -5.25
N LYS A 106 -7.58 -7.14 -6.28
CA LYS A 106 -8.52 -6.01 -6.13
C LYS A 106 -9.66 -6.35 -5.19
N VAL A 107 -10.27 -7.51 -5.40
CA VAL A 107 -11.41 -7.99 -4.60
C VAL A 107 -10.98 -8.25 -3.16
N MET A 108 -9.81 -8.86 -2.96
CA MET A 108 -9.28 -9.13 -1.62
C MET A 108 -8.88 -7.85 -0.88
N LEU A 109 -8.31 -6.86 -1.58
CA LEU A 109 -7.98 -5.54 -1.02
C LEU A 109 -9.25 -4.82 -0.54
N GLN A 110 -10.32 -4.86 -1.33
CA GLN A 110 -11.62 -4.30 -0.93
C GLN A 110 -12.21 -5.05 0.27
N LEU A 111 -12.11 -6.37 0.30
CA LEU A 111 -12.67 -7.20 1.36
C LEU A 111 -11.94 -7.05 2.71
N TYR A 112 -10.60 -6.96 2.68
CA TYR A 112 -9.77 -7.01 3.88
C TYR A 112 -9.22 -5.65 4.28
N ILE A 113 -8.71 -4.86 3.33
CA ILE A 113 -7.94 -3.65 3.63
C ILE A 113 -8.80 -2.38 3.62
N GLU A 114 -9.76 -2.26 2.70
CA GLU A 114 -10.53 -1.02 2.53
C GLU A 114 -11.18 -0.50 3.82
N ALA A 115 -11.88 -1.38 4.54
CA ALA A 115 -12.52 -1.01 5.80
C ALA A 115 -11.51 -0.57 6.87
N LEU A 116 -10.32 -1.17 6.88
CA LEU A 116 -9.25 -0.81 7.80
C LEU A 116 -8.77 0.62 7.52
N LEU A 117 -8.48 0.93 6.26
CA LEU A 117 -8.03 2.27 5.86
C LEU A 117 -9.11 3.33 6.12
N TYR A 118 -10.38 2.98 5.87
CA TYR A 118 -11.50 3.90 6.06
C TYR A 118 -11.73 4.21 7.54
N ASN A 119 -11.71 3.19 8.40
CA ASN A 119 -11.92 3.34 9.84
C ASN A 119 -10.88 4.24 10.52
N TYR A 120 -9.66 4.31 9.98
CA TYR A 120 -8.59 5.15 10.49
C TYR A 120 -8.39 6.45 9.69
N HIS A 121 -9.37 6.79 8.85
CA HIS A 121 -9.41 8.04 8.07
C HIS A 121 -8.10 8.28 7.32
N VAL A 122 -7.64 7.27 6.57
CA VAL A 122 -6.54 7.41 5.61
C VAL A 122 -6.93 8.48 4.59
N ASP A 123 -6.06 9.45 4.36
CA ASP A 123 -6.35 10.58 3.48
C ASP A 123 -6.18 10.19 2.01
N LEU A 124 -5.04 9.56 1.71
CA LEU A 124 -4.66 9.13 0.37
C LEU A 124 -4.18 7.68 0.39
N ASN A 125 -4.58 6.93 -0.63
CA ASN A 125 -4.09 5.59 -0.87
C ASN A 125 -3.53 5.51 -2.29
N LEU A 126 -2.24 5.28 -2.41
CA LEU A 126 -1.49 5.33 -3.66
C LEU A 126 -1.21 3.92 -4.16
N PHE A 127 -1.47 3.68 -5.43
CA PHE A 127 -1.17 2.40 -6.07
C PHE A 127 -0.33 2.53 -7.34
N ALA A 128 0.14 1.37 -7.81
CA ALA A 128 0.86 1.24 -9.06
C ALA A 128 0.31 0.03 -9.86
N HIS A 129 1.20 -0.82 -10.37
CA HIS A 129 0.94 -2.00 -11.19
C HIS A 129 0.30 -1.74 -12.57
N ILE A 130 -0.75 -0.93 -12.64
CA ILE A 130 -1.38 -0.53 -13.90
C ILE A 130 -0.59 0.62 -14.50
N HIS A 131 -0.11 0.45 -15.73
CA HIS A 131 0.73 1.43 -16.43
C HIS A 131 -0.07 2.61 -17.01
N SER A 132 -0.88 3.25 -16.17
CA SER A 132 -1.65 4.46 -16.45
C SER A 132 -1.87 5.26 -15.16
N TYR A 133 -2.29 6.51 -15.30
CA TYR A 133 -2.69 7.34 -14.15
C TYR A 133 -4.22 7.35 -14.03
N GLU A 134 -4.72 7.08 -12.83
CA GLU A 134 -6.13 7.22 -12.47
C GLU A 134 -6.25 7.96 -11.13
N ARG A 135 -7.43 8.51 -10.84
CA ARG A 135 -7.73 9.13 -9.54
C ARG A 135 -9.23 9.09 -9.29
N THR A 136 -9.62 8.66 -8.10
CA THR A 136 -11.04 8.61 -7.72
C THR A 136 -11.51 9.92 -7.07
N CYS A 137 -12.82 10.07 -6.91
CA CYS A 137 -13.37 10.87 -5.81
C CYS A 137 -12.98 10.23 -4.46
N PRO A 138 -13.11 10.92 -3.32
CA PRO A 138 -13.13 10.26 -2.02
C PRO A 138 -14.13 9.10 -2.03
N THR A 139 -13.65 7.85 -1.90
CA THR A 139 -14.44 6.64 -2.19
C THR A 139 -14.38 5.67 -1.02
N TYR A 140 -15.51 5.01 -0.78
CA TYR A 140 -15.62 3.81 0.04
C TYR A 140 -16.70 2.90 -0.54
N GLN A 141 -16.41 1.61 -0.67
CA GLN A 141 -17.31 0.60 -1.23
C GLN A 141 -17.93 1.04 -2.57
N TYR A 142 -17.08 1.46 -3.51
CA TYR A 142 -17.47 1.96 -4.84
C TYR A 142 -18.39 3.20 -4.85
N THR A 143 -18.56 3.88 -3.73
CA THR A 143 -19.42 5.06 -3.61
C THR A 143 -18.58 6.29 -3.29
N CYS A 144 -18.78 7.40 -4.03
CA CYS A 144 -18.21 8.68 -3.66
C CYS A 144 -18.87 9.20 -2.38
N ILE A 145 -18.10 9.42 -1.31
CA ILE A 145 -18.58 9.95 -0.03
C ILE A 145 -17.59 10.99 0.49
N ASP A 146 -18.05 12.02 1.19
CA ASP A 146 -17.22 13.17 1.56
C ASP A 146 -16.02 12.82 2.46
N ASP A 147 -16.15 11.80 3.30
CA ASP A 147 -15.13 11.27 4.22
C ASP A 147 -14.44 10.00 3.72
N GLY A 148 -14.57 9.70 2.42
CA GLY A 148 -13.93 8.56 1.79
C GLY A 148 -12.44 8.77 1.55
N ILE A 149 -11.76 7.73 1.08
CA ILE A 149 -10.31 7.78 0.80
C ILE A 149 -10.13 8.15 -0.67
N THR A 150 -9.24 9.09 -0.98
CA THR A 150 -8.89 9.34 -2.38
C THR A 150 -7.85 8.30 -2.83
N GLN A 151 -8.20 7.53 -3.85
CA GLN A 151 -7.36 6.46 -4.41
C GLN A 151 -6.63 7.00 -5.65
N TYR A 152 -5.33 6.75 -5.73
CA TYR A 152 -4.44 7.12 -6.86
C TYR A 152 -3.83 5.87 -7.49
#